data_AF-A0A0S2TBY3-F1
#
_entry.id   AF-A0A0S2TBY3-F1
#
_cell.length_a   1.000
_cell.length_b   1.000
_cell.length_c   1.000
_cell.angle_alpha   90.00
_cell.angle_beta   90.00
_cell.angle_gamma   90.00
#
_symmetry.space_group_name_H-M   'P 1'
#
loop_
_entity.id
_entity.type
_entity.pdbx_description
1 polymer ?
#
loop_
_entity_poly.entity_id
_entity_poly.type
_entity_poly.pdbx_seq_one_letter_code
_entity_poly.pdbx_strand_id
1 'polypeptide(L)'
;MADSRRFEPIADLARNSEREAAKALGQALQQLEAHQAQLQQLIDYQAEYRRRLSDSASQGMNAQALNEYREFVAKLAQAIDRQERVVEQLRRELEDSKRYWFAKRGHSKALDMVLERYIKSERRALEKKEQRDHDDRNNRVKHD
;
A
#
# COMPACT_ATOMS: atom_id res chain seq x y z
N MET A 1 -17.63 -32.20 9.60
CA MET A 1 -16.88 -31.34 8.67
C MET A 1 -17.48 -29.95 8.78
N ALA A 2 -16.67 -28.90 8.96
CA ALA A 2 -17.20 -27.53 8.97
C ALA A 2 -17.68 -27.15 7.56
N ASP A 3 -18.86 -26.51 7.49
CA ASP A 3 -19.53 -26.10 6.24
C ASP A 3 -18.80 -24.90 5.61
N SER A 4 -18.59 -24.91 4.30
CA SER A 4 -17.97 -23.80 3.55
C SER A 4 -18.66 -22.46 3.82
N ARG A 5 -19.97 -22.47 4.04
CA ARG A 5 -20.79 -21.29 4.38
C ARG A 5 -20.35 -20.58 5.68
N ARG A 6 -19.65 -21.28 6.58
CA ARG A 6 -19.11 -20.67 7.80
C ARG A 6 -17.73 -20.01 7.59
N PHE A 7 -16.99 -20.45 6.58
CA PHE A 7 -15.67 -19.91 6.24
C PHE A 7 -15.73 -18.75 5.26
N GLU A 8 -16.77 -18.68 4.44
CA GLU A 8 -16.96 -17.62 3.44
C GLU A 8 -16.97 -16.20 4.05
N PRO A 9 -17.71 -15.90 5.14
CA PRO A 9 -17.67 -14.57 5.76
C PRO A 9 -16.29 -14.20 6.33
N ILE A 10 -15.53 -15.20 6.79
CA ILE A 10 -14.18 -15.01 7.35
C ILE A 10 -13.20 -14.66 6.23
N ALA A 11 -13.28 -15.37 5.09
CA ALA A 11 -12.50 -15.07 3.90
C ALA A 11 -12.84 -13.68 3.35
N ASP A 12 -14.13 -13.32 3.29
CA ASP A 12 -14.57 -11.97 2.89
C ASP A 12 -14.00 -10.87 3.78
N LEU A 13 -14.03 -11.05 5.10
CA LEU A 13 -13.47 -10.09 6.04
C LEU A 13 -11.96 -9.91 5.83
N ALA A 14 -11.24 -11.00 5.54
CA ALA A 14 -9.82 -10.95 5.25
C ALA A 14 -9.52 -10.25 3.91
N ARG A 15 -10.31 -10.51 2.87
CA ARG A 15 -10.24 -9.79 1.58
C ARG A 15 -10.53 -8.31 1.73
N ASN A 16 -11.50 -7.94 2.57
CA ASN A 16 -11.78 -6.53 2.88
C ASN A 16 -10.59 -5.89 3.61
N SER A 17 -10.02 -6.58 4.59
CA SER A 17 -8.85 -6.10 5.32
C SER A 17 -7.62 -5.91 4.41
N GLU A 18 -7.40 -6.81 3.45
CA GLU A 18 -6.37 -6.67 2.42
C GLU A 18 -6.60 -5.44 1.55
N ARG A 19 -7.85 -5.20 1.09
CA ARG A 19 -8.21 -4.03 0.29
C ARG A 19 -7.98 -2.72 1.02
N GLU A 20 -8.36 -2.64 2.30
CA GLU A 20 -8.11 -1.44 3.11
C GLU A 20 -6.61 -1.22 3.35
N ALA A 21 -5.84 -2.29 3.60
CA ALA A 21 -4.38 -2.17 3.69
C ALA A 21 -3.73 -1.70 2.37
N ALA A 22 -4.24 -2.16 1.22
CA ALA A 22 -3.77 -1.71 -0.09
C ALA A 22 -4.07 -0.22 -0.33
N LYS A 23 -5.25 0.27 0.09
CA LYS A 23 -5.60 1.70 0.02
C LYS A 23 -4.67 2.54 0.89
N ALA A 24 -4.41 2.12 2.13
CA ALA A 24 -3.49 2.81 3.03
C ALA A 24 -2.06 2.86 2.45
N LEU A 25 -1.60 1.78 1.82
CA LEU A 25 -0.34 1.76 1.09
C LEU A 25 -0.30 2.75 -0.07
N GLY A 26 -1.37 2.81 -0.86
CA GLY A 26 -1.52 3.80 -1.94
C GLY A 26 -1.46 5.24 -1.44
N GLN A 27 -2.13 5.54 -0.32
CA GLN A 27 -2.09 6.87 0.31
C GLN A 27 -0.69 7.23 0.80
N ALA A 28 0.02 6.30 1.44
CA ALA A 28 1.39 6.51 1.90
C ALA A 28 2.35 6.79 0.73
N LEU A 29 2.19 6.08 -0.40
CA LEU A 29 2.96 6.34 -1.63
C LEU A 29 2.71 7.76 -2.15
N GLN A 30 1.45 8.15 -2.30
CA GLN A 30 1.08 9.48 -2.80
C GLN A 30 1.61 10.61 -1.91
N GLN A 31 1.55 10.44 -0.59
CA GLN A 31 2.10 11.41 0.36
C GLN A 31 3.62 11.52 0.21
N LEU A 32 4.33 10.38 0.14
CA LEU A 32 5.78 10.38 -0.04
C LEU A 32 6.18 11.09 -1.35
N GLU A 33 5.51 10.79 -2.46
CA GLU A 33 5.77 11.42 -3.77
C GLU A 33 5.55 12.93 -3.72
N ALA A 34 4.44 13.38 -3.12
CA ALA A 34 4.15 14.81 -2.98
C ALA A 34 5.22 15.54 -2.17
N HIS A 35 5.67 14.97 -1.05
CA HIS A 35 6.70 15.57 -0.21
C HIS A 35 8.09 15.52 -0.84
N GLN A 36 8.40 14.50 -1.63
CA GLN A 36 9.63 14.44 -2.44
C GLN A 36 9.63 15.51 -3.53
N ALA A 37 8.50 15.73 -4.21
CA ALA A 37 8.38 16.80 -5.20
C ALA A 37 8.59 18.19 -4.56
N GLN A 38 8.01 18.44 -3.39
CA GLN A 38 8.23 19.67 -2.63
C GLN A 38 9.71 19.85 -2.21
N LEU A 39 10.37 18.77 -1.77
CA LEU A 39 11.80 18.82 -1.44
C LEU A 39 12.63 19.20 -2.66
N GLN A 40 12.34 18.59 -3.81
CA GLN A 40 13.03 18.90 -5.06
C GLN A 40 12.83 20.36 -5.46
N GLN A 41 11.61 20.89 -5.34
CA GLN A 41 11.33 22.31 -5.59
C GLN A 41 12.16 23.24 -4.69
N LEU A 42 12.33 22.92 -3.41
CA LEU A 42 13.17 23.71 -2.50
C LEU A 42 14.65 23.68 -2.90
N ILE A 43 15.15 22.52 -3.33
CA ILE A 43 16.53 22.35 -3.80
C ILE A 43 16.77 23.14 -5.10
N ASP A 44 15.86 23.01 -6.07
CA ASP A 44 15.93 23.72 -7.35
C ASP A 44 15.90 25.24 -7.14
N TYR A 45 15.00 25.70 -6.27
CA TYR A 45 14.88 27.09 -5.90
C TYR A 45 16.14 27.61 -5.20
N GLN A 46 16.76 26.83 -4.32
CA GLN A 46 18.06 27.19 -3.72
C GLN A 46 19.14 27.36 -4.79
N ALA A 47 19.22 26.43 -5.76
CA ALA A 47 20.22 26.47 -6.82
C ALA A 47 20.00 27.65 -7.78
N GLU A 48 18.76 27.97 -8.11
CA GLU A 48 18.40 29.15 -8.90
C GLU A 48 18.75 30.45 -8.15
N TYR A 49 18.39 30.53 -6.87
CA TYR A 49 18.64 31.72 -6.06
C TYR A 49 20.14 32.00 -5.90
N ARG A 50 20.96 30.95 -5.70
CA ARG A 50 22.43 31.06 -5.67
C ARG A 50 23.01 31.59 -6.98
N ARG A 51 22.50 31.15 -8.13
CA ARG A 51 22.93 31.65 -9.45
C ARG A 51 22.63 33.14 -9.61
N ARG A 52 21.40 33.56 -9.32
CA ARG A 52 20.98 34.98 -9.39
C ARG A 52 21.83 35.89 -8.51
N LEU A 53 22.20 35.42 -7.31
CA LEU A 53 23.10 36.15 -6.43
C LEU A 53 24.50 36.30 -7.03
N SER A 54 25.08 35.22 -7.57
CA SER A 54 26.41 35.27 -8.20
C SER A 54 26.45 36.31 -9.32
N ASP A 55 25.40 36.37 -10.14
CA ASP A 55 25.28 37.34 -11.22
C ASP A 55 25.19 38.77 -10.67
N SER A 56 24.37 38.99 -9.63
CA SER A 56 24.21 40.30 -9.00
C SER A 56 25.47 40.77 -8.25
N ALA A 57 26.20 39.85 -7.62
CA ALA A 57 27.46 40.12 -6.95
C ALA A 57 28.54 40.57 -7.94
N SER A 58 28.54 40.04 -9.16
CA SER A 58 29.45 40.45 -10.24
C SER A 58 29.21 41.90 -10.70
N GLN A 59 28.00 42.44 -10.48
CA GLN A 59 27.60 43.80 -10.83
C GLN A 59 27.74 44.82 -9.69
N GLY A 60 28.22 44.38 -8.52
CA GLY A 60 28.37 45.20 -7.32
C GLY A 60 27.14 45.16 -6.42
N MET A 61 27.25 44.44 -5.29
CA MET A 61 26.20 44.35 -4.27
C MET A 61 26.49 45.24 -3.06
N ASN A 62 25.45 45.87 -2.50
CA ASN A 62 25.55 46.56 -1.21
C ASN A 62 25.50 45.58 -0.02
N ALA A 63 25.96 46.02 1.14
CA ALA A 63 26.04 45.19 2.35
C ALA A 63 24.66 44.72 2.88
N GLN A 64 23.61 45.50 2.64
CA GLN A 64 22.25 45.14 3.05
C GLN A 64 21.74 43.91 2.26
N ALA A 65 21.90 43.92 0.93
CA ALA A 65 21.50 42.82 0.07
C ALA A 65 22.26 41.53 0.40
N LEU A 66 23.53 41.63 0.82
CA LEU A 66 24.32 40.48 1.29
C LEU A 66 23.78 39.89 2.61
N ASN A 67 23.32 40.74 3.54
CA ASN A 67 22.72 40.27 4.79
C ASN A 67 21.36 39.62 4.55
N GLU A 68 20.48 40.24 3.75
CA GLU A 68 19.19 39.66 3.35
C GLU A 68 19.36 38.28 2.70
N TYR A 69 20.37 38.13 1.83
CA TYR A 69 20.74 36.85 1.24
C TYR A 69 21.08 35.79 2.30
N ARG A 70 21.97 36.12 3.25
CA ARG A 70 22.41 35.18 4.29
C ARG A 70 21.24 34.69 5.14
N GLU A 71 20.35 35.60 5.54
CA GLU A 71 19.17 35.25 6.30
C GLU A 71 18.23 34.33 5.52
N PHE A 72 18.00 34.64 4.25
CA PHE A 72 17.13 33.85 3.41
C PHE A 72 17.67 32.44 3.16
N VAL A 73 18.97 32.32 2.85
CA VAL A 73 19.63 31.02 2.68
C VAL A 73 19.56 30.18 3.95
N ALA A 74 19.74 30.79 5.12
CA ALA A 74 19.61 30.08 6.39
C ALA A 74 18.17 29.56 6.60
N LYS A 75 17.15 30.37 6.31
CA LYS A 75 15.74 29.94 6.37
C LYS A 75 15.43 28.82 5.38
N LEU A 76 15.95 28.91 4.16
CA LEU A 76 15.75 27.89 3.12
C LEU A 76 16.45 26.57 3.47
N ALA A 77 17.66 26.63 4.01
CA ALA A 77 18.38 25.45 4.49
C ALA A 77 17.62 24.74 5.62
N GLN A 78 17.05 25.50 6.57
CA GLN A 78 16.19 24.93 7.61
C GLN A 78 14.90 24.33 7.05
N ALA A 79 14.30 24.93 6.02
CA ALA A 79 13.12 24.37 5.37
C ALA A 79 13.43 23.04 4.66
N ILE A 80 14.57 22.96 3.98
CA ILE A 80 15.06 21.73 3.34
C ILE A 80 15.30 20.64 4.39
N ASP A 81 16.06 20.91 5.46
CA ASP A 81 16.31 19.92 6.54
C ASP A 81 15.00 19.42 7.16
N ARG A 82 14.02 20.31 7.39
CA ARG A 82 12.69 19.91 7.86
C ARG A 82 11.99 18.99 6.85
N GLN A 83 12.00 19.34 5.56
CA GLN A 83 11.34 18.56 4.53
C GLN A 83 12.02 17.19 4.32
N GLU A 84 13.35 17.13 4.40
CA GLU A 84 14.10 15.86 4.34
C GLU A 84 13.69 14.92 5.48
N ARG A 85 13.54 15.44 6.71
CA ARG A 85 13.06 14.64 7.85
C ARG A 85 11.65 14.12 7.65
N VAL A 86 10.76 14.93 7.05
CA VAL A 86 9.40 14.49 6.70
C VAL A 86 9.44 13.39 5.65
N VAL A 87 10.24 13.54 4.60
CA VAL A 87 10.42 12.50 3.56
C VAL A 87 10.96 11.20 4.17
N GLU A 88 11.95 11.28 5.06
CA GLU A 88 12.49 10.11 5.77
C GLU A 88 11.45 9.43 6.67
N GLN A 89 10.60 10.21 7.34
CA GLN A 89 9.50 9.65 8.11
C GLN A 89 8.49 8.94 7.21
N LEU A 90 8.05 9.57 6.13
CA LEU A 90 7.11 8.99 5.17
C LEU A 90 7.68 7.73 4.49
N ARG A 91 8.99 7.67 4.24
CA ARG A 91 9.67 6.44 3.78
C ARG A 91 9.50 5.29 4.76
N ARG A 92 9.66 5.56 6.07
CA ARG A 92 9.45 4.54 7.11
C ARG A 92 7.99 4.09 7.18
N GLU A 93 7.06 5.04 7.18
CA GLU A 93 5.62 4.76 7.20
C GLU A 93 5.17 3.96 5.97
N LEU A 94 5.75 4.25 4.80
CA LEU A 94 5.52 3.47 3.59
C LEU A 94 5.98 2.01 3.76
N GLU A 95 7.17 1.78 4.31
CA GLU A 95 7.67 0.42 4.55
C GLU A 95 6.82 -0.34 5.58
N ASP A 96 6.34 0.34 6.63
CA ASP A 96 5.39 -0.24 7.58
C ASP A 96 4.07 -0.62 6.90
N SER A 97 3.52 0.27 6.06
CA SER A 97 2.29 0.02 5.32
C SER A 97 2.45 -1.13 4.31
N LYS A 98 3.61 -1.23 3.64
CA LYS A 98 3.94 -2.37 2.77
C LYS A 98 3.95 -3.67 3.54
N ARG A 99 4.65 -3.74 4.68
CA ARG A 99 4.69 -4.93 5.55
C ARG A 99 3.29 -5.34 6.00
N TYR A 100 2.48 -4.37 6.42
CA TYR A 100 1.10 -4.60 6.84
C TYR A 100 0.24 -5.16 5.70
N TRP A 101 0.31 -4.57 4.51
CA TRP A 101 -0.40 -5.07 3.33
C TRP A 101 0.02 -6.49 2.96
N PHE A 102 1.32 -6.80 2.95
CA PHE A 102 1.80 -8.16 2.68
C PHE A 102 1.26 -9.18 3.69
N ALA A 103 1.21 -8.84 4.98
CA ALA A 103 0.65 -9.71 6.01
C ALA A 103 -0.85 -9.98 5.78
N LYS A 104 -1.63 -8.93 5.47
CA LYS A 104 -3.06 -9.07 5.19
C LYS A 104 -3.33 -9.88 3.92
N ARG A 105 -2.56 -9.64 2.87
CA ARG A 105 -2.61 -10.40 1.62
C ARG A 105 -2.26 -11.88 1.83
N GLY A 106 -1.23 -12.17 2.62
CA GLY A 106 -0.87 -13.55 2.98
C GLY A 106 -2.00 -14.27 3.72
N HIS A 107 -2.62 -13.60 4.70
CA HIS A 107 -3.75 -14.15 5.46
C HIS A 107 -4.99 -14.37 4.59
N SER A 108 -5.36 -13.38 3.78
CA SER A 108 -6.46 -13.44 2.80
C SER A 108 -6.29 -14.64 1.86
N LYS A 109 -5.12 -14.77 1.23
CA LYS A 109 -4.80 -15.90 0.34
C LYS A 109 -4.86 -17.26 1.05
N ALA A 110 -4.40 -17.35 2.29
CA ALA A 110 -4.46 -18.59 3.05
C ALA A 110 -5.91 -19.02 3.33
N LEU A 111 -6.79 -18.07 3.68
CA LEU A 111 -8.21 -18.33 3.89
C LEU A 111 -8.94 -18.72 2.60
N ASP A 112 -8.62 -18.09 1.48
CA ASP A 112 -9.14 -18.46 0.16
C ASP A 112 -8.80 -19.91 -0.19
N MET A 113 -7.55 -20.32 0.03
CA MET A 113 -7.13 -21.72 -0.20
C MET A 113 -7.86 -22.72 0.70
N VAL A 114 -8.16 -22.34 1.95
CA VAL A 114 -8.94 -23.18 2.87
C VAL A 114 -10.38 -23.30 2.41
N LEU A 115 -11.01 -22.19 2.02
CA LEU A 115 -12.37 -22.16 1.50
C LEU A 115 -12.51 -23.02 0.24
N GLU A 116 -11.56 -22.90 -0.70
CA GLU A 116 -11.54 -23.71 -1.92
C GLU A 116 -11.50 -25.22 -1.60
N ARG A 117 -10.69 -25.63 -0.61
CA ARG A 117 -10.62 -27.02 -0.16
C ARG A 117 -11.96 -27.50 0.40
N TYR A 118 -12.64 -26.69 1.20
CA TYR A 118 -13.96 -27.02 1.75
C TYR A 118 -14.99 -27.21 0.62
N ILE A 119 -15.10 -26.24 -0.28
CA ILE A 119 -16.02 -26.30 -1.43
C ILE A 119 -15.76 -27.56 -2.26
N LYS A 120 -14.49 -27.88 -2.55
CA LYS A 120 -14.12 -29.09 -3.29
C LYS A 120 -14.48 -30.38 -2.55
N SER A 121 -14.34 -30.40 -1.22
CA SER A 121 -14.70 -31.56 -0.40
C SER A 121 -16.21 -31.80 -0.37
N GLU A 122 -17.00 -30.72 -0.27
CA GLU A 122 -18.46 -30.78 -0.27
C GLU A 122 -18.98 -31.23 -1.63
N ARG A 123 -18.44 -30.69 -2.72
CA ARG A 123 -18.80 -31.12 -4.07
C ARG A 123 -18.57 -32.61 -4.29
N ARG A 124 -17.41 -33.13 -3.87
CA ARG A 124 -17.12 -34.58 -3.94
C ARG A 124 -18.07 -35.42 -3.08
N ALA A 125 -18.46 -34.92 -1.91
CA ALA A 125 -19.40 -35.62 -1.04
C ALA A 125 -20.80 -35.67 -1.66
N LEU A 126 -21.24 -34.58 -2.30
CA LEU A 126 -22.49 -34.51 -3.06
C LEU A 126 -22.47 -35.46 -4.27
N GLU A 127 -21.43 -35.39 -5.12
CA GLU A 127 -21.25 -36.28 -6.28
C GLU A 127 -21.32 -37.77 -5.86
N LYS A 128 -20.65 -38.14 -4.76
CA LYS A 128 -20.67 -39.51 -4.23
C LYS A 128 -22.05 -39.92 -3.70
N LYS A 129 -22.81 -38.99 -3.13
CA LYS A 129 -24.17 -39.25 -2.64
C LYS A 129 -25.13 -39.45 -3.81
N GLU A 130 -25.07 -38.57 -4.81
CA GLU A 130 -25.88 -38.68 -6.03
C GLU A 130 -25.63 -40.00 -6.76
N GLN A 131 -24.36 -40.42 -6.90
CA GLN A 131 -24.02 -41.71 -7.51
C GLN A 131 -24.66 -42.88 -6.76
N ARG A 132 -24.61 -42.90 -5.42
CA ARG A 132 -25.25 -43.94 -4.61
C ARG A 132 -26.77 -43.97 -4.78
N ASP A 133 -27.40 -42.80 -4.74
CA ASP A 133 -28.85 -42.69 -4.91
C ASP A 133 -29.31 -43.17 -6.29
N HIS A 134 -28.49 -42.97 -7.34
CA HIS A 134 -28.72 -43.50 -8.68
C HIS A 134 -28.56 -45.03 -8.74
N ASP A 135 -27.50 -45.59 -8.14
CA ASP A 135 -27.26 -47.03 -8.11
C ASP A 135 -28.37 -47.78 -7.35
N ASP A 136 -28.83 -47.24 -6.21
CA ASP A 136 -29.91 -47.82 -5.41
C ASP A 136 -31.25 -47.84 -6.16
N ARG A 137 -31.58 -46.77 -6.90
CA ARG A 137 -32.77 -46.72 -7.76
C ARG A 137 -32.68 -47.73 -8.90
N ASN A 138 -31.53 -47.82 -9.57
CA ASN A 138 -31.32 -48.77 -10.65
C ASN A 138 -31.39 -50.22 -10.17
N ASN A 139 -30.89 -50.54 -8.97
CA ASN A 139 -30.99 -51.88 -8.41
C ASN A 139 -32.42 -52.24 -7.98
N ARG A 140 -33.20 -51.28 -7.49
CA ARG A 140 -34.63 -51.50 -7.18
C ARG A 140 -35.46 -51.79 -8.43
N VAL A 141 -35.28 -51.01 -9.50
CA VAL A 141 -35.99 -51.23 -10.78
C VAL A 141 -35.63 -52.56 -11.44
N LYS A 142 -34.46 -53.14 -11.15
CA LYS A 142 -34.06 -54.46 -11.67
C LYS A 142 -34.63 -55.65 -10.88
N HIS A 143 -35.22 -55.42 -9.71
CA HIS A 143 -35.72 -56.47 -8.82
C HIS A 143 -37.26 -56.58 -8.81
N ASP A 144 -37.94 -55.64 -9.46
CA ASP A 144 -39.36 -55.70 -9.82
C ASP A 144 -39.52 -56.23 -11.27
#